data_AF-A0A524IU27-F1
#
_entry.id   AF-A0A524IU27-F1
#
_cell.length_a   1.000
_cell.length_b   1.000
_cell.length_c   1.000
_cell.angle_alpha   90.00
_cell.angle_beta   90.00
_cell.angle_gamma   90.00
#
_symmetry.space_group_name_H-M   'P 1'
#
loop_
_entity.id
_entity.type
_entity.pdbx_description
1 polymer ?
#
loop_
_entity_poly.entity_id
_entity_poly.type
_entity_poly.pdbx_seq_one_letter_code
_entity_poly.pdbx_strand_id
1 'polypeptide(L)'
;YTKLGVDVFIGNGRFTSSSTIDVDGTTLQFAKAVICTGARASAPPIPGLDQINYLTNETIFSLTNLPARLGVIGAGPIGCEMAQSFARFGSQVFLVEAMHGILPNEDRDAADIVEQSILRDGVTLLCCGKDLAIKQVDGVKHMSVDSHGQHYDIPVDEILVGVGRSPNTEGLGLEEIGVDFNHKGVTVNPRLQTTNPNIFAAGDICSPFKFTHTADAQAQIVIQNALFPHPLGLGYASTDNLIIPWATYTQPEIAHVGLYEKDAKAKGIEVDTFSFPLNEVDRAILDGEDEGFARVHVKKGTDQIVGATIVAAHAGDMISEYTLAMKGGLGLNTIASTIHPYPTQAEVIKKTANAWRKTTLSDSKKRFLSKLFAWTR
;
A
#
# COMPACT_ATOMS: atom_id res chain seq x y z
N TYR A 1 -6.82 27.79 -4.25
CA TYR A 1 -6.90 27.45 -5.68
C TYR A 1 -6.97 28.69 -6.57
N THR A 2 -7.95 29.59 -6.40
CA THR A 2 -8.07 30.81 -7.22
C THR A 2 -6.83 31.71 -7.26
N LYS A 3 -6.10 31.87 -6.14
CA LYS A 3 -4.81 32.60 -6.11
C LYS A 3 -3.71 31.97 -6.97
N LEU A 4 -3.84 30.70 -7.36
CA LEU A 4 -2.93 29.99 -8.26
C LEU A 4 -3.38 30.07 -9.73
N GLY A 5 -4.43 30.85 -10.03
CA GLY A 5 -5.01 30.93 -11.38
C GLY A 5 -5.92 29.76 -11.74
N VAL A 6 -6.46 29.05 -10.73
CA VAL A 6 -7.36 27.90 -10.94
C VAL A 6 -8.80 28.32 -10.68
N ASP A 7 -9.64 28.20 -11.70
CA ASP A 7 -11.10 28.32 -11.57
C ASP A 7 -11.67 27.05 -10.96
N VAL A 8 -12.60 27.20 -10.01
CA VAL A 8 -13.20 26.08 -9.27
C VAL A 8 -14.70 26.06 -9.52
N PHE A 9 -15.17 24.93 -10.05
CA PHE A 9 -16.59 24.65 -10.27
C PHE A 9 -16.99 23.54 -9.30
N ILE A 10 -18.03 23.78 -8.49
CA ILE A 10 -18.55 22.82 -7.52
C ILE A 10 -19.79 22.17 -8.13
N GLY A 11 -19.73 20.86 -8.35
CA GLY A 11 -20.83 20.09 -8.92
C GLY A 11 -20.35 18.75 -9.47
N ASN A 12 -21.27 17.96 -10.04
CA ASN A 12 -20.91 16.70 -10.69
C ASN A 12 -20.48 16.96 -12.13
N GLY A 13 -19.24 16.57 -12.46
CA GLY A 13 -18.72 16.66 -13.81
C GLY A 13 -19.10 15.46 -14.66
N ARG A 14 -19.74 15.69 -15.81
CA ARG A 14 -20.03 14.66 -16.82
C ARG A 14 -19.54 15.11 -18.20
N PHE A 15 -18.73 14.28 -18.85
CA PHE A 15 -18.33 14.54 -20.23
C PHE A 15 -19.55 14.50 -21.14
N THR A 16 -19.65 15.51 -22.02
CA THR A 16 -20.73 15.63 -23.02
C THR A 16 -20.19 15.51 -24.45
N SER A 17 -18.88 15.67 -24.63
CA SER A 17 -18.15 15.39 -25.86
C SER A 17 -16.65 15.24 -25.56
N SER A 18 -15.85 14.94 -26.58
CA SER A 18 -14.39 14.81 -26.47
C SER A 18 -13.64 16.12 -26.14
N SER A 19 -14.35 17.25 -26.07
CA SER A 19 -13.80 18.57 -25.71
C SER A 19 -14.69 19.38 -24.76
N THR A 20 -15.77 18.79 -24.22
CA THR A 20 -16.71 19.47 -23.33
C THR A 20 -17.10 18.63 -22.12
N ILE A 21 -17.23 19.29 -20.97
CA ILE A 21 -17.74 18.72 -19.72
C ILE A 21 -18.86 19.62 -19.19
N ASP A 22 -19.96 19.01 -18.72
CA ASP A 22 -21.00 19.71 -17.98
C ASP A 22 -20.73 19.57 -16.48
N VAL A 23 -20.88 20.68 -15.75
CA VAL A 23 -20.82 20.70 -14.28
C VAL A 23 -22.11 21.33 -13.77
N ASP A 24 -23.06 20.48 -13.37
CA ASP A 24 -24.41 20.86 -12.91
C ASP A 24 -25.08 21.96 -13.78
N GLY A 25 -25.05 21.77 -15.11
CA GLY A 25 -25.65 22.68 -16.10
C GLY A 25 -24.72 23.77 -16.65
N THR A 26 -23.48 23.86 -16.16
CA THR A 26 -22.45 24.74 -16.74
C THR A 26 -21.58 23.95 -17.71
N THR A 27 -21.70 24.24 -19.02
CA THR A 27 -20.82 23.64 -20.04
C THR A 27 -19.45 24.33 -20.06
N LEU A 28 -18.40 23.55 -19.86
CA LEU A 28 -17.00 23.97 -19.96
C LEU A 28 -16.33 23.32 -21.17
N GLN A 29 -15.53 24.10 -21.90
CA GLN A 29 -14.69 23.58 -22.99
C GLN A 29 -13.27 23.33 -22.48
N PHE A 30 -12.63 22.28 -22.97
CA PHE A 30 -11.24 21.96 -22.64
C PHE A 30 -10.41 21.59 -23.87
N ALA A 31 -9.12 21.92 -23.82
CA ALA A 31 -8.13 21.41 -24.78
C ALA A 31 -7.59 20.03 -24.35
N LYS A 32 -7.39 19.85 -23.04
CA LYS A 32 -7.00 18.61 -22.37
C LYS A 32 -7.81 18.42 -21.10
N ALA A 33 -8.13 17.18 -20.75
CA ALA A 33 -8.80 16.84 -19.50
C ALA A 33 -8.03 15.75 -18.76
N VAL A 34 -8.17 15.74 -17.43
CA VAL A 34 -7.61 14.70 -16.57
C VAL A 34 -8.71 14.20 -15.64
N ILE A 35 -8.93 12.89 -15.63
CA ILE A 35 -9.91 12.22 -14.77
C ILE A 35 -9.20 11.83 -13.47
N CYS A 36 -9.58 12.48 -12.37
CA CYS A 36 -9.02 12.25 -11.02
C CYS A 36 -10.12 11.98 -9.99
N THR A 37 -11.19 11.27 -10.36
CA THR A 37 -12.37 11.03 -9.49
C THR A 37 -12.11 10.01 -8.37
N GLY A 38 -10.92 9.42 -8.33
CA GLY A 38 -10.47 8.54 -7.26
C GLY A 38 -11.23 7.21 -7.23
N ALA A 39 -11.35 6.65 -6.02
CA ALA A 39 -12.06 5.42 -5.73
C ALA A 39 -12.80 5.56 -4.40
N ARG A 40 -13.85 4.76 -4.22
CA ARG A 40 -14.66 4.69 -2.99
C ARG A 40 -14.58 3.31 -2.37
N ALA A 41 -14.97 3.16 -1.11
CA ALA A 41 -15.07 1.85 -0.47
C ALA A 41 -15.96 0.90 -1.29
N SER A 42 -15.48 -0.31 -1.54
CA SER A 42 -16.27 -1.35 -2.20
C SER A 42 -17.06 -2.12 -1.15
N ALA A 43 -18.39 -2.13 -1.27
CA ALA A 43 -19.22 -3.01 -0.46
C ALA A 43 -19.23 -4.41 -1.10
N PRO A 44 -18.73 -5.45 -0.43
CA PRO A 44 -18.85 -6.81 -0.92
C PRO A 44 -20.33 -7.24 -0.88
N PRO A 45 -20.76 -8.17 -1.75
CA PRO A 45 -22.14 -8.66 -1.78
C PRO A 45 -22.43 -9.59 -0.60
N ILE A 46 -22.35 -9.07 0.62
CA ILE A 46 -22.63 -9.77 1.87
C ILE A 46 -24.14 -9.70 2.14
N PRO A 47 -24.82 -10.84 2.35
CA PRO A 47 -26.24 -10.86 2.68
C PRO A 47 -26.57 -9.95 3.87
N GLY A 48 -27.50 -9.02 3.66
CA GLY A 48 -27.99 -8.09 4.69
C GLY A 48 -27.14 -6.85 4.95
N LEU A 49 -25.93 -6.75 4.36
CA LEU A 49 -25.09 -5.55 4.49
C LEU A 49 -25.75 -4.32 3.85
N ASP A 50 -26.48 -4.51 2.75
CA ASP A 50 -27.22 -3.48 2.01
C ASP A 50 -28.45 -2.94 2.75
N GLN A 51 -28.86 -3.61 3.83
CA GLN A 51 -30.04 -3.26 4.63
C GLN A 51 -29.68 -2.46 5.89
N ILE A 52 -28.40 -2.20 6.13
CA ILE A 52 -27.92 -1.47 7.31
C ILE A 52 -27.01 -0.31 6.92
N ASN A 53 -26.89 0.65 7.84
CA ASN A 53 -25.81 1.64 7.76
C ASN A 53 -24.51 1.01 8.28
N TYR A 54 -23.46 1.08 7.47
CA TYR A 54 -22.11 0.66 7.83
C TYR A 54 -21.12 1.82 7.65
N LEU A 55 -19.99 1.70 8.31
CA LEU A 55 -18.87 2.63 8.24
C LEU A 55 -17.92 2.23 7.11
N THR A 56 -17.27 3.22 6.54
CA THR A 56 -16.19 3.08 5.55
C THR A 56 -14.97 3.86 6.03
N ASN A 57 -13.88 3.80 5.27
CA ASN A 57 -12.71 4.65 5.50
C ASN A 57 -13.01 6.16 5.37
N GLU A 58 -14.17 6.56 4.85
CA GLU A 58 -14.60 7.96 4.77
C GLU A 58 -15.43 8.36 5.99
N THR A 59 -16.33 7.49 6.45
CA THR A 59 -17.30 7.83 7.50
C THR A 59 -16.81 7.51 8.91
N ILE A 60 -15.86 6.58 9.09
CA ILE A 60 -15.36 6.18 10.42
C ILE A 60 -14.75 7.35 11.21
N PHE A 61 -14.08 8.27 10.53
CA PHE A 61 -13.46 9.44 11.16
C PHE A 61 -14.46 10.52 11.59
N SER A 62 -15.73 10.36 11.25
CA SER A 62 -16.82 11.25 11.69
C SER A 62 -17.51 10.76 12.97
N LEU A 63 -17.12 9.59 13.51
CA LEU A 63 -17.64 9.10 14.78
C LEU A 63 -17.28 10.06 15.92
N THR A 64 -18.29 10.44 16.70
CA THR A 64 -18.14 11.28 17.89
C THR A 64 -18.20 10.48 19.19
N ASN A 65 -18.67 9.23 19.12
CA ASN A 65 -18.70 8.30 20.23
C ASN A 65 -17.94 7.03 19.84
N LEU A 66 -17.18 6.48 20.79
CA LEU A 66 -16.49 5.21 20.60
C LEU A 66 -17.53 4.07 20.65
N PRO A 67 -17.69 3.25 19.59
CA PRO A 67 -18.56 2.08 19.64
C PRO A 67 -18.00 1.08 20.65
N ALA A 68 -18.84 0.54 21.54
CA ALA A 68 -18.37 -0.43 22.53
C ALA A 68 -17.94 -1.73 21.85
N ARG A 69 -18.62 -2.11 20.75
CA ARG A 69 -18.31 -3.27 19.92
C ARG A 69 -18.25 -2.87 18.45
N LEU A 70 -17.11 -3.12 17.82
CA LEU A 70 -16.86 -2.83 16.41
C LEU A 70 -16.61 -4.13 15.64
N GLY A 71 -17.46 -4.43 14.65
CA GLY A 71 -17.17 -5.42 13.63
C GLY A 71 -16.35 -4.80 12.51
N VAL A 72 -15.27 -5.44 12.07
CA VAL A 72 -14.45 -4.99 10.93
C VAL A 72 -14.44 -6.10 9.90
N ILE A 73 -14.87 -5.79 8.67
CA ILE A 73 -14.91 -6.74 7.56
C ILE A 73 -13.75 -6.45 6.60
N GLY A 74 -12.84 -7.41 6.48
CA GLY A 74 -11.62 -7.36 5.67
C GLY A 74 -10.39 -7.00 6.51
N ALA A 75 -9.39 -7.88 6.50
CA ALA A 75 -8.11 -7.70 7.20
C ALA A 75 -6.99 -7.22 6.25
N GLY A 76 -7.34 -6.32 5.33
CA GLY A 76 -6.35 -5.52 4.60
C GLY A 76 -5.78 -4.37 5.46
N PRO A 77 -4.96 -3.47 4.88
CA PRO A 77 -4.29 -2.39 5.63
C PRO A 77 -5.26 -1.55 6.48
N ILE A 78 -6.32 -1.02 5.86
CA ILE A 78 -7.34 -0.20 6.55
C ILE A 78 -8.00 -0.98 7.69
N GLY A 79 -8.35 -2.25 7.44
CA GLY A 79 -8.99 -3.10 8.44
C GLY A 79 -8.11 -3.33 9.66
N CYS A 80 -6.82 -3.60 9.43
CA CYS A 80 -5.85 -3.81 10.51
C CYS A 80 -5.57 -2.53 11.30
N GLU A 81 -5.32 -1.41 10.62
CA GLU A 81 -5.08 -0.11 11.24
C GLU A 81 -6.26 0.31 12.12
N MET A 82 -7.49 0.23 11.59
CA MET A 82 -8.69 0.58 12.34
C MET A 82 -8.98 -0.42 13.46
N ALA A 83 -8.80 -1.71 13.23
CA ALA A 83 -9.02 -2.71 14.27
C ALA A 83 -8.10 -2.49 15.48
N GLN A 84 -6.80 -2.29 15.24
CA GLN A 84 -5.84 -2.03 16.29
C GLN A 84 -6.12 -0.71 17.02
N SER A 85 -6.43 0.35 16.27
CA SER A 85 -6.71 1.68 16.83
C SER A 85 -7.92 1.65 17.76
N PHE A 86 -9.04 1.07 17.32
CA PHE A 86 -10.26 1.02 18.12
C PHE A 86 -10.13 0.08 19.33
N ALA A 87 -9.39 -1.02 19.21
CA ALA A 87 -9.10 -1.89 20.35
C ALA A 87 -8.31 -1.13 21.44
N ARG A 88 -7.29 -0.36 21.03
CA ARG A 88 -6.51 0.49 21.95
C ARG A 88 -7.32 1.65 22.56
N PHE A 89 -8.31 2.17 21.84
CA PHE A 89 -9.26 3.14 22.40
C PHE A 89 -10.23 2.51 23.41
N GLY A 90 -10.37 1.18 23.41
CA GLY A 90 -11.18 0.43 24.37
C GLY A 90 -12.42 -0.26 23.79
N SER A 91 -12.59 -0.27 22.45
CA SER A 91 -13.64 -1.05 21.80
C SER A 91 -13.32 -2.55 21.86
N GLN A 92 -14.34 -3.39 22.00
CA GLN A 92 -14.24 -4.81 21.66
C GLN A 92 -14.31 -4.95 20.14
N VAL A 93 -13.21 -5.38 19.51
CA VAL A 93 -13.11 -5.44 18.04
C VAL A 93 -13.12 -6.87 17.54
N PHE A 94 -13.93 -7.13 16.52
CA PHE A 94 -13.99 -8.40 15.80
C PHE A 94 -13.56 -8.19 14.35
N LEU A 95 -12.38 -8.67 13.99
CA LEU A 95 -11.81 -8.54 12.65
C LEU A 95 -12.08 -9.81 11.85
N VAL A 96 -12.88 -9.70 10.79
CA VAL A 96 -13.28 -10.83 9.94
C VAL A 96 -12.51 -10.80 8.63
N GLU A 97 -11.93 -11.93 8.25
CA GLU A 97 -11.23 -12.11 6.98
C GLU A 97 -11.57 -13.46 6.36
N ALA A 98 -11.80 -13.49 5.05
CA ALA A 98 -12.10 -14.73 4.33
C ALA A 98 -10.85 -15.60 4.17
N MET A 99 -9.69 -14.97 3.98
CA MET A 99 -8.38 -15.62 3.91
C MET A 99 -7.84 -15.97 5.30
N HIS A 100 -6.75 -16.76 5.33
CA HIS A 100 -6.06 -17.07 6.57
C HIS A 100 -5.20 -15.90 7.04
N GLY A 101 -5.32 -15.56 8.32
CA GLY A 101 -4.56 -14.48 8.97
C GLY A 101 -4.99 -13.09 8.52
N ILE A 102 -4.13 -12.11 8.77
CA ILE A 102 -4.28 -10.73 8.29
C ILE A 102 -3.30 -10.41 7.15
N LEU A 103 -3.49 -9.26 6.50
CA LEU A 103 -2.61 -8.69 5.48
C LEU A 103 -2.17 -9.73 4.41
N PRO A 104 -3.11 -10.39 3.72
CA PRO A 104 -2.82 -11.59 2.91
C PRO A 104 -1.89 -11.34 1.72
N ASN A 105 -1.67 -10.08 1.34
CA ASN A 105 -0.76 -9.71 0.26
C ASN A 105 0.71 -9.63 0.71
N GLU A 106 0.96 -9.40 2.00
CA GLU A 106 2.30 -9.33 2.59
C GLU A 106 2.96 -10.73 2.65
N ASP A 107 4.26 -10.78 2.96
CA ASP A 107 4.90 -12.03 3.35
C ASP A 107 4.32 -12.52 4.69
N ARG A 108 4.04 -13.83 4.78
CA ARG A 108 3.31 -14.39 5.93
C ARG A 108 4.02 -14.13 7.26
N ASP A 109 5.35 -14.21 7.28
CA ASP A 109 6.12 -13.96 8.50
C ASP A 109 6.15 -12.49 8.92
N ALA A 110 6.04 -11.54 7.99
CA ALA A 110 5.83 -10.13 8.30
C ALA A 110 4.42 -9.89 8.88
N ALA A 111 3.40 -10.45 8.23
CA ALA A 111 2.01 -10.34 8.68
C ALA A 111 1.78 -11.00 10.04
N ASP A 112 2.45 -12.12 10.35
CA ASP A 112 2.34 -12.82 11.64
C ASP A 112 2.78 -11.95 12.81
N ILE A 113 3.84 -11.14 12.65
CA ILE A 113 4.32 -10.23 13.70
C ILE A 113 3.23 -9.20 14.03
N VAL A 114 2.62 -8.59 13.00
CA VAL A 114 1.52 -7.64 13.17
C VAL A 114 0.29 -8.34 13.75
N GLU A 115 -0.01 -9.55 13.30
CA GLU A 115 -1.15 -10.34 13.79
C GLU A 115 -1.04 -10.57 15.29
N GLN A 116 0.11 -11.02 15.77
CA GLN A 116 0.33 -11.20 17.21
C GLN A 116 0.20 -9.88 17.97
N SER A 117 0.66 -8.76 17.41
CA SER A 117 0.51 -7.45 18.04
C SER A 117 -0.95 -7.03 18.16
N ILE A 118 -1.72 -7.18 17.08
CA ILE A 118 -3.15 -6.85 17.04
C ILE A 118 -3.96 -7.73 18.01
N LEU A 119 -3.62 -9.02 18.12
CA LEU A 119 -4.25 -9.92 19.09
C LEU A 119 -3.92 -9.51 20.54
N ARG A 120 -2.67 -9.10 20.83
CA ARG A 120 -2.28 -8.58 22.17
C ARG A 120 -3.02 -7.29 22.53
N ASP A 121 -3.34 -6.47 21.54
CA ASP A 121 -4.15 -5.25 21.74
C ASP A 121 -5.64 -5.55 21.97
N GLY A 122 -6.07 -6.82 21.90
CA GLY A 122 -7.42 -7.25 22.27
C GLY A 122 -8.37 -7.46 21.10
N VAL A 123 -7.89 -7.41 19.86
CA VAL A 123 -8.72 -7.72 18.68
C VAL A 123 -8.98 -9.22 18.62
N THR A 124 -10.24 -9.60 18.39
CA THR A 124 -10.62 -10.98 18.07
C THR A 124 -10.58 -11.19 16.56
N LEU A 125 -9.63 -12.00 16.09
CA LEU A 125 -9.52 -12.36 14.67
C LEU A 125 -10.40 -13.57 14.33
N LEU A 126 -11.27 -13.39 13.34
CA LEU A 126 -12.14 -14.41 12.75
C LEU A 126 -11.75 -14.60 11.28
N CYS A 127 -10.58 -15.19 11.07
CA CYS A 127 -10.05 -15.46 9.72
C CYS A 127 -10.57 -16.79 9.16
N CYS A 128 -10.21 -17.13 7.93
CA CYS A 128 -10.77 -18.28 7.21
C CYS A 128 -12.31 -18.25 7.18
N GLY A 129 -12.87 -17.04 7.20
CA GLY A 129 -14.28 -16.76 7.39
C GLY A 129 -15.11 -17.22 6.19
N LYS A 130 -16.23 -17.89 6.48
CA LYS A 130 -17.22 -18.33 5.50
C LYS A 130 -18.61 -17.91 5.94
N ASP A 131 -19.53 -17.86 4.98
CA ASP A 131 -20.95 -17.59 5.23
C ASP A 131 -21.20 -16.33 6.07
N LEU A 132 -20.36 -15.31 5.86
CA LEU A 132 -20.50 -14.00 6.49
C LEU A 132 -21.84 -13.39 6.07
N ALA A 133 -22.66 -13.04 7.05
CA ALA A 133 -23.95 -12.40 6.86
C ALA A 133 -24.21 -11.39 7.97
N ILE A 134 -24.95 -10.34 7.63
CA ILE A 134 -25.34 -9.30 8.56
C ILE A 134 -26.86 -9.33 8.76
N LYS A 135 -27.30 -9.15 9.99
CA LYS A 135 -28.72 -8.99 10.34
C LYS A 135 -28.88 -7.81 11.28
N GLN A 136 -30.07 -7.21 11.27
CA GLN A 136 -30.47 -6.26 12.30
C GLN A 136 -31.69 -6.81 13.03
N VAL A 137 -31.55 -7.03 14.34
CA VAL A 137 -32.60 -7.58 15.21
C VAL A 137 -32.82 -6.60 16.35
N ASP A 138 -34.06 -6.14 16.53
CA ASP A 138 -34.44 -5.16 17.56
C ASP A 138 -33.53 -3.91 17.60
N GLY A 139 -33.08 -3.47 16.42
CA GLY A 139 -32.20 -2.31 16.26
C GLY A 139 -30.70 -2.61 16.43
N VAL A 140 -30.31 -3.79 16.90
CA VAL A 140 -28.92 -4.21 17.10
C VAL A 140 -28.39 -4.90 15.84
N LYS A 141 -27.19 -4.52 15.39
CA LYS A 141 -26.52 -5.17 14.25
C LYS A 141 -25.87 -6.47 14.73
N HIS A 142 -26.02 -7.53 13.96
CA HIS A 142 -25.43 -8.85 14.21
C HIS A 142 -24.58 -9.24 13.02
N MET A 143 -23.35 -9.65 13.31
CA MET A 143 -22.39 -10.17 12.32
C MET A 143 -22.21 -11.66 12.57
N SER A 144 -22.72 -12.49 11.66
CA SER A 144 -22.56 -13.94 11.73
C SER A 144 -21.50 -14.43 10.75
N VAL A 145 -20.60 -15.30 11.19
CA VAL A 145 -19.53 -15.87 10.35
C VAL A 145 -19.11 -17.24 10.85
N ASP A 146 -18.81 -18.15 9.94
CA ASP A 146 -18.16 -19.42 10.25
C ASP A 146 -16.64 -19.23 10.16
N SER A 147 -15.92 -19.42 11.26
CA SER A 147 -14.46 -19.30 11.32
C SER A 147 -13.87 -20.54 11.98
N HIS A 148 -12.87 -21.14 11.32
CA HIS A 148 -12.19 -22.35 11.79
C HIS A 148 -13.14 -23.51 12.19
N GLY A 149 -14.29 -23.63 11.52
CA GLY A 149 -15.28 -24.69 11.78
C GLY A 149 -16.21 -24.40 12.97
N GLN A 150 -16.18 -23.19 13.51
CA GLN A 150 -17.11 -22.72 14.55
C GLN A 150 -17.99 -21.59 13.98
N HIS A 151 -19.27 -21.62 14.32
CA HIS A 151 -20.22 -20.57 13.97
C HIS A 151 -20.19 -19.47 15.05
N TYR A 152 -20.02 -18.23 14.62
CA TYR A 152 -20.09 -17.04 15.46
C TYR A 152 -21.29 -16.20 15.04
N ASP A 153 -22.08 -15.71 15.99
CA ASP A 153 -23.10 -14.70 15.80
C ASP A 153 -22.86 -13.59 16.83
N ILE A 154 -22.33 -12.46 16.36
CA ILE A 154 -21.72 -11.45 17.21
C ILE A 154 -22.54 -10.16 17.12
N PRO A 155 -23.17 -9.72 18.23
CA PRO A 155 -23.82 -8.43 18.26
C PRO A 155 -22.75 -7.32 18.29
N VAL A 156 -22.88 -6.34 17.40
CA VAL A 156 -21.97 -5.21 17.24
C VAL A 156 -22.75 -3.90 17.18
N ASP A 157 -22.12 -2.80 17.59
CA ASP A 157 -22.75 -1.48 17.56
C ASP A 157 -22.53 -0.83 16.19
N GLU A 158 -21.31 -0.96 15.68
CA GLU A 158 -20.93 -0.49 14.35
C GLU A 158 -20.20 -1.57 13.55
N ILE A 159 -20.29 -1.46 12.23
CA ILE A 159 -19.60 -2.32 11.27
C ILE A 159 -18.77 -1.44 10.35
N LEU A 160 -17.47 -1.67 10.28
CA LEU A 160 -16.56 -1.08 9.29
C LEU A 160 -16.34 -2.06 8.14
N VAL A 161 -16.54 -1.59 6.91
CA VAL A 161 -16.21 -2.34 5.69
C VAL A 161 -14.87 -1.85 5.13
N GLY A 162 -13.86 -2.72 5.16
CA GLY A 162 -12.47 -2.46 4.77
C GLY A 162 -11.92 -3.39 3.67
N VAL A 163 -12.78 -4.02 2.87
CA VAL A 163 -12.38 -5.06 1.87
C VAL A 163 -11.79 -4.54 0.56
N GLY A 164 -11.60 -3.22 0.43
CA GLY A 164 -10.96 -2.61 -0.75
C GLY A 164 -11.74 -1.43 -1.32
N ARG A 165 -11.30 -0.96 -2.49
CA ARG A 165 -11.79 0.27 -3.11
C ARG A 165 -12.16 0.03 -4.57
N SER A 166 -13.27 0.60 -5.02
CA SER A 166 -13.74 0.58 -6.41
C SER A 166 -13.55 1.96 -7.06
N PRO A 167 -12.94 2.04 -8.26
CA PRO A 167 -12.81 3.28 -9.01
C PRO A 167 -14.15 3.98 -9.25
N ASN A 168 -14.14 5.32 -9.20
CA ASN A 168 -15.34 6.13 -9.41
C ASN A 168 -15.54 6.45 -10.89
N THR A 169 -16.09 5.51 -11.66
CA THR A 169 -16.30 5.66 -13.11
C THR A 169 -17.74 5.96 -13.51
N GLU A 170 -18.71 5.74 -12.61
CA GLU A 170 -20.13 5.91 -12.93
C GLU A 170 -20.52 7.38 -13.14
N GLY A 171 -21.43 7.62 -14.09
CA GLY A 171 -21.99 8.96 -14.34
C GLY A 171 -21.05 9.96 -15.02
N LEU A 172 -19.79 9.57 -15.30
CA LEU A 172 -18.81 10.45 -15.95
C LEU A 172 -19.03 10.63 -17.46
N GLY A 173 -19.83 9.76 -18.11
CA GLY A 173 -20.05 9.81 -19.56
C GLY A 173 -18.85 9.32 -20.39
N LEU A 174 -18.04 8.39 -19.86
CA LEU A 174 -16.82 7.90 -20.52
C LEU A 174 -17.11 7.16 -21.83
N GLU A 175 -18.25 6.46 -21.88
CA GLU A 175 -18.73 5.72 -23.04
C GLU A 175 -19.01 6.66 -24.23
N GLU A 176 -19.52 7.87 -23.95
CA GLU A 176 -19.90 8.86 -24.96
C GLU A 176 -18.67 9.49 -25.65
N ILE A 177 -17.51 9.43 -24.99
CA ILE A 177 -16.27 10.07 -25.43
C ILE A 177 -15.17 9.08 -25.84
N GLY A 178 -15.51 7.78 -25.91
CA GLY A 178 -14.61 6.71 -26.34
C GLY A 178 -13.43 6.49 -25.39
N VAL A 179 -13.64 6.66 -24.08
CA VAL A 179 -12.64 6.33 -23.05
C VAL A 179 -12.88 4.91 -22.55
N ASP A 180 -11.89 4.03 -22.71
CA ASP A 180 -11.97 2.66 -22.24
C ASP A 180 -11.80 2.57 -20.72
N PHE A 181 -12.69 1.85 -20.06
CA PHE A 181 -12.62 1.55 -18.63
C PHE A 181 -13.20 0.16 -18.34
N ASN A 182 -12.85 -0.39 -17.18
CA ASN A 182 -13.38 -1.66 -16.70
C ASN A 182 -13.51 -1.63 -15.17
N HIS A 183 -13.79 -2.78 -14.54
CA HIS A 183 -13.92 -2.90 -13.07
C HIS A 183 -12.67 -2.46 -12.28
N LYS A 184 -11.49 -2.41 -12.92
CA LYS A 184 -10.24 -1.89 -12.35
C LYS A 184 -10.05 -0.39 -12.60
N GLY A 185 -10.96 0.24 -13.33
CA GLY A 185 -11.00 1.68 -13.57
C GLY A 185 -10.67 2.07 -15.00
N VAL A 186 -10.26 3.34 -15.21
CA VAL A 186 -9.93 3.89 -16.53
C VAL A 186 -8.64 3.27 -17.05
N THR A 187 -8.67 2.81 -18.30
CA THR A 187 -7.50 2.23 -18.96
C THR A 187 -6.59 3.35 -19.47
N VAL A 188 -5.33 3.31 -19.08
CA VAL A 188 -4.31 4.27 -19.52
C VAL A 188 -3.05 3.56 -19.99
N ASN A 189 -2.33 4.20 -20.91
CA ASN A 189 -0.97 3.80 -21.26
C ASN A 189 0.04 4.29 -20.19
N PRO A 190 1.35 3.94 -20.28
CA PRO A 190 2.34 4.39 -19.30
C PRO A 190 2.53 5.91 -19.18
N ARG A 191 1.99 6.69 -20.13
CA ARG A 191 1.99 8.16 -20.11
C ARG A 191 0.75 8.73 -19.42
N LEU A 192 -0.09 7.86 -18.83
CA LEU A 192 -1.37 8.18 -18.20
C LEU A 192 -2.44 8.70 -19.16
N GLN A 193 -2.25 8.48 -20.47
CA GLN A 193 -3.19 8.87 -21.50
C GLN A 193 -4.22 7.75 -21.72
N THR A 194 -5.50 8.14 -21.84
CA THR A 194 -6.60 7.21 -22.14
C THR A 194 -6.62 6.84 -23.63
N THR A 195 -7.60 6.05 -24.06
CA THR A 195 -7.88 5.81 -25.49
C THR A 195 -8.26 7.08 -26.25
N ASN A 196 -8.75 8.11 -25.55
CA ASN A 196 -8.92 9.44 -26.11
C ASN A 196 -7.63 10.26 -25.91
N PRO A 197 -6.97 10.75 -26.99
CA PRO A 197 -5.66 11.39 -26.90
C PRO A 197 -5.66 12.76 -26.19
N ASN A 198 -6.83 13.34 -25.95
CA ASN A 198 -6.98 14.59 -25.21
C ASN A 198 -7.35 14.39 -23.74
N ILE A 199 -7.54 13.14 -23.32
CA ILE A 199 -8.01 12.81 -21.97
C ILE A 199 -6.99 11.88 -21.30
N PHE A 200 -6.62 12.25 -20.08
CA PHE A 200 -5.71 11.52 -19.21
C PHE A 200 -6.47 11.04 -17.97
N ALA A 201 -5.91 10.11 -17.21
CA ALA A 201 -6.41 9.75 -15.89
C ALA A 201 -5.25 9.54 -14.92
N ALA A 202 -5.45 9.89 -13.65
CA ALA A 202 -4.45 9.72 -12.60
C ALA A 202 -5.09 9.41 -11.24
N GLY A 203 -4.32 8.75 -10.38
CA GLY A 203 -4.72 8.32 -9.05
C GLY A 203 -5.51 7.03 -9.06
N ASP A 204 -6.28 6.82 -7.99
CA ASP A 204 -6.98 5.55 -7.71
C ASP A 204 -7.95 5.09 -8.81
N ILE A 205 -8.39 6.00 -9.69
CA ILE A 205 -9.27 5.65 -10.80
C ILE A 205 -8.59 4.79 -11.87
N CYS A 206 -7.27 4.84 -11.99
CA CYS A 206 -6.54 4.06 -13.02
C CYS A 206 -5.33 3.32 -12.45
N SER A 207 -4.92 3.61 -11.22
CA SER A 207 -3.73 3.02 -10.60
C SER A 207 -4.04 1.67 -9.96
N PRO A 208 -3.18 0.64 -10.17
CA PRO A 208 -3.25 -0.59 -9.37
C PRO A 208 -2.85 -0.34 -7.91
N PHE A 209 -2.03 0.67 -7.65
CA PHE A 209 -1.61 1.09 -6.31
C PHE A 209 -2.38 2.36 -5.89
N LYS A 210 -3.30 2.20 -4.95
CA LYS A 210 -4.25 3.24 -4.52
C LYS A 210 -3.71 4.00 -3.31
N PHE A 211 -2.60 4.71 -3.52
CA PHE A 211 -1.91 5.48 -2.50
C PHE A 211 -1.79 6.95 -2.90
N THR A 212 -1.90 7.85 -1.92
CA THR A 212 -1.81 9.30 -2.14
C THR A 212 -0.51 9.71 -2.83
N HIS A 213 0.64 9.21 -2.37
CA HIS A 213 1.93 9.53 -2.98
C HIS A 213 2.09 8.97 -4.41
N THR A 214 1.36 7.90 -4.76
CA THR A 214 1.29 7.42 -6.14
C THR A 214 0.46 8.37 -7.00
N ALA A 215 -0.68 8.85 -6.50
CA ALA A 215 -1.48 9.85 -7.18
C ALA A 215 -0.70 11.16 -7.40
N ASP A 216 0.07 11.61 -6.41
CA ASP A 216 0.93 12.80 -6.53
C ASP A 216 2.02 12.63 -7.62
N ALA A 217 2.70 11.47 -7.64
CA ALA A 217 3.68 11.17 -8.68
C ALA A 217 3.04 11.11 -10.08
N GLN A 218 1.85 10.52 -10.17
CA GLN A 218 1.07 10.47 -11.41
C GLN A 218 0.61 11.87 -11.85
N ALA A 219 0.26 12.77 -10.92
CA ALA A 219 -0.09 14.15 -11.25
C ALA A 219 1.09 14.88 -11.93
N GLN A 220 2.33 14.68 -11.46
CA GLN A 220 3.51 15.24 -12.11
C GLN A 220 3.69 14.70 -13.54
N ILE A 221 3.49 13.40 -13.74
CA ILE A 221 3.56 12.76 -15.07
C ILE A 221 2.49 13.31 -16.01
N VAL A 222 1.24 13.43 -15.55
CA VAL A 222 0.15 13.99 -16.36
C VAL A 222 0.42 15.44 -16.70
N ILE A 223 0.84 16.28 -15.76
CA ILE A 223 1.14 17.69 -16.02
C ILE A 223 2.21 17.80 -17.12
N GLN A 224 3.28 17.02 -17.03
CA GLN A 224 4.32 16.99 -18.05
C GLN A 224 3.77 16.58 -19.42
N ASN A 225 3.03 15.47 -19.47
CA ASN A 225 2.57 14.86 -20.72
C ASN A 225 1.38 15.59 -21.37
N ALA A 226 0.55 16.28 -20.59
CA ALA A 226 -0.64 16.97 -21.07
C ALA A 226 -0.38 18.42 -21.49
N LEU A 227 0.50 19.14 -20.77
CA LEU A 227 0.69 20.59 -20.96
C LEU A 227 1.93 20.96 -21.77
N PHE A 228 2.99 20.14 -21.78
CA PHE A 228 4.22 20.48 -22.46
C PHE A 228 4.30 19.84 -23.86
N PRO A 229 4.83 20.58 -24.87
CA PRO A 229 5.01 20.01 -26.19
C PRO A 229 6.15 18.99 -26.19
N HIS A 230 5.92 17.86 -26.85
CA HIS A 230 6.92 16.81 -27.06
C HIS A 230 7.27 16.70 -28.56
N PRO A 231 7.95 17.70 -29.14
CA PRO A 231 8.37 17.64 -30.52
C PRO A 231 9.25 16.40 -30.72
N LEU A 232 9.03 15.68 -31.83
CA LEU A 232 9.71 14.41 -32.13
C LEU A 232 9.40 13.24 -31.18
N GLY A 233 8.41 13.39 -30.28
CA GLY A 233 7.98 12.32 -29.37
C GLY A 233 8.93 12.06 -28.19
N LEU A 234 9.87 12.96 -27.92
CA LEU A 234 10.84 12.85 -26.83
C LEU A 234 10.36 13.58 -25.56
N GLY A 235 10.84 13.13 -24.40
CA GLY A 235 10.62 13.82 -23.12
C GLY A 235 9.28 13.52 -22.44
N TYR A 236 8.51 12.53 -22.90
CA TYR A 236 7.36 12.03 -22.15
C TYR A 236 7.82 11.39 -20.83
N ALA A 237 7.11 11.69 -19.76
CA ALA A 237 7.22 10.97 -18.50
C ALA A 237 6.45 9.64 -18.59
N SER A 238 6.94 8.62 -17.88
CA SER A 238 6.33 7.29 -17.84
C SER A 238 6.19 6.79 -16.40
N THR A 239 5.09 6.07 -16.14
CA THR A 239 4.86 5.34 -14.89
C THR A 239 5.76 4.11 -14.75
N ASP A 240 6.37 3.60 -15.83
CA ASP A 240 7.19 2.38 -15.80
C ASP A 240 8.41 2.48 -14.87
N ASN A 241 8.87 3.71 -14.61
CA ASN A 241 10.04 4.01 -13.79
C ASN A 241 9.67 4.43 -12.35
N LEU A 242 8.40 4.28 -11.96
CA LEU A 242 7.97 4.56 -10.59
C LEU A 242 8.41 3.43 -9.67
N ILE A 243 9.07 3.80 -8.59
CA ILE A 243 9.36 2.92 -7.46
C ILE A 243 8.39 3.34 -6.37
N ILE A 244 7.35 2.54 -6.16
CA ILE A 244 6.24 2.86 -5.27
C ILE A 244 6.42 2.07 -3.97
N PRO A 245 6.80 2.72 -2.86
CA PRO A 245 6.73 2.10 -1.55
C PRO A 245 5.29 2.11 -1.03
N TRP A 246 5.00 1.29 -0.02
CA TRP A 246 3.79 1.40 0.78
C TRP A 246 4.08 1.03 2.23
N ALA A 247 3.18 1.44 3.11
CA ALA A 247 3.20 1.07 4.51
C ALA A 247 1.78 0.78 5.00
N THR A 248 1.67 -0.15 5.94
CA THR A 248 0.49 -0.36 6.78
C THR A 248 0.86 0.13 8.18
N TYR A 249 0.11 1.12 8.68
CA TYR A 249 0.44 1.88 9.89
C TYR A 249 -0.14 1.24 11.16
N THR A 250 0.04 -0.07 11.28
CA THR A 250 -0.13 -0.80 12.55
C THR A 250 1.09 -0.57 13.44
N GLN A 251 1.08 -1.09 14.66
CA GLN A 251 2.26 -1.14 15.52
C GLN A 251 2.61 -2.59 15.87
N PRO A 252 3.75 -3.14 15.39
CA PRO A 252 4.70 -2.50 14.46
C PRO A 252 4.09 -2.27 13.06
N GLU A 253 4.69 -1.37 12.30
CA GLU A 253 4.33 -1.10 10.90
C GLU A 253 4.92 -2.18 9.99
N ILE A 254 4.29 -2.40 8.83
CA ILE A 254 4.92 -3.10 7.71
C ILE A 254 5.09 -2.09 6.59
N ALA A 255 6.31 -1.92 6.10
CA ALA A 255 6.60 -1.13 4.91
C ALA A 255 7.34 -1.97 3.87
N HIS A 256 6.99 -1.77 2.60
CA HIS A 256 7.56 -2.54 1.49
C HIS A 256 7.80 -1.67 0.27
N VAL A 257 8.79 -2.05 -0.53
CA VAL A 257 9.04 -1.50 -1.86
C VAL A 257 9.55 -2.58 -2.80
N GLY A 258 9.08 -2.59 -4.04
CA GLY A 258 9.59 -3.49 -5.08
C GLY A 258 8.91 -4.86 -5.11
N LEU A 259 9.70 -5.91 -5.32
CA LEU A 259 9.22 -7.29 -5.45
C LEU A 259 9.40 -8.06 -4.14
N TYR A 260 8.40 -8.86 -3.78
CA TYR A 260 8.62 -10.00 -2.89
C TYR A 260 9.38 -11.11 -3.62
N GLU A 261 9.98 -12.03 -2.87
CA GLU A 261 10.66 -13.21 -3.44
C GLU A 261 9.73 -14.04 -4.34
N LYS A 262 8.47 -14.22 -3.92
CA LYS A 262 7.43 -14.92 -4.70
C LYS A 262 7.19 -14.28 -6.07
N ASP A 263 7.19 -12.94 -6.12
CA ASP A 263 6.96 -12.19 -7.37
C ASP A 263 8.19 -12.21 -8.27
N ALA A 264 9.39 -12.12 -7.69
CA ALA A 264 10.63 -12.26 -8.41
C ALA A 264 10.71 -13.64 -9.09
N LYS A 265 10.37 -14.70 -8.37
CA LYS A 265 10.29 -16.06 -8.90
C LYS A 265 9.25 -16.19 -10.02
N ALA A 266 8.06 -15.61 -9.85
CA ALA A 266 7.02 -15.61 -10.88
C ALA A 266 7.46 -14.89 -12.17
N LYS A 267 8.34 -13.88 -12.05
CA LYS A 267 8.95 -13.15 -13.17
C LYS A 267 10.23 -13.79 -13.72
N GLY A 268 10.65 -14.96 -13.20
CA GLY A 268 11.89 -15.63 -13.61
C GLY A 268 13.16 -14.89 -13.19
N ILE A 269 13.10 -14.05 -12.16
CA ILE A 269 14.23 -13.32 -11.60
C ILE A 269 14.75 -14.11 -10.40
N GLU A 270 15.96 -14.66 -10.51
CA GLU A 270 16.65 -15.26 -9.36
C GLU A 270 17.13 -14.15 -8.41
N VAL A 271 16.87 -14.32 -7.12
CA VAL A 271 17.25 -13.36 -6.06
C VAL A 271 18.02 -14.04 -4.94
N ASP A 272 18.90 -13.27 -4.30
CA ASP A 272 19.47 -13.57 -2.99
C ASP A 272 18.75 -12.70 -1.94
N THR A 273 18.26 -13.31 -0.87
CA THR A 273 17.49 -12.64 0.19
C THR A 273 18.34 -12.49 1.46
N PHE A 274 18.37 -11.28 2.02
CA PHE A 274 19.07 -10.97 3.27
C PHE A 274 18.10 -10.36 4.27
N SER A 275 17.96 -10.98 5.44
CA SER A 275 17.13 -10.47 6.54
C SER A 275 17.98 -10.22 7.78
N PHE A 276 17.61 -9.23 8.58
CA PHE A 276 18.25 -8.92 9.86
C PHE A 276 17.19 -8.51 10.89
N PRO A 277 17.19 -9.12 12.10
CA PRO A 277 16.16 -8.86 13.10
C PRO A 277 16.38 -7.54 13.84
N LEU A 278 15.31 -6.92 14.33
CA LEU A 278 15.37 -5.67 15.10
C LEU A 278 15.92 -5.89 16.54
N ASN A 279 15.79 -7.10 17.09
CA ASN A 279 16.35 -7.47 18.40
C ASN A 279 17.88 -7.61 18.46
N GLU A 280 18.57 -7.32 17.36
CA GLU A 280 20.03 -7.14 17.30
C GLU A 280 20.41 -5.67 16.98
N VAL A 281 19.47 -4.74 17.06
CA VAL A 281 19.67 -3.31 16.84
C VAL A 281 19.55 -2.57 18.15
N ASP A 282 20.67 -2.05 18.66
CA ASP A 282 20.78 -1.42 19.98
C ASP A 282 19.69 -0.38 20.24
N ARG A 283 19.37 0.48 19.25
CA ARG A 283 18.33 1.50 19.43
C ARG A 283 16.95 0.89 19.62
N ALA A 284 16.60 -0.13 18.84
CA ALA A 284 15.30 -0.79 18.92
C ALA A 284 15.10 -1.47 20.28
N ILE A 285 16.15 -2.12 20.78
CA ILE A 285 16.16 -2.73 22.13
C ILE A 285 15.97 -1.65 23.21
N LEU A 286 16.68 -0.53 23.12
CA LEU A 286 16.59 0.56 24.10
C LEU A 286 15.23 1.25 24.11
N ASP A 287 14.56 1.31 22.95
CA ASP A 287 13.21 1.87 22.81
C ASP A 287 12.12 0.87 23.23
N GLY A 288 12.44 -0.42 23.37
CA GLY A 288 11.45 -1.48 23.60
C GLY A 288 10.63 -1.80 22.33
N GLU A 289 11.18 -1.50 21.16
CA GLU A 289 10.56 -1.62 19.84
C GLU A 289 11.37 -2.60 18.96
N ASP A 290 11.81 -3.71 19.56
CA ASP A 290 12.75 -4.66 18.97
C ASP A 290 12.08 -5.83 18.23
N GLU A 291 10.75 -5.80 18.10
CA GLU A 291 9.97 -6.73 17.30
C GLU A 291 10.11 -6.43 15.79
N GLY A 292 10.39 -7.47 15.01
CA GLY A 292 10.41 -7.41 13.56
C GLY A 292 11.78 -7.56 12.91
N PHE A 293 11.88 -7.15 11.65
CA PHE A 293 13.10 -7.30 10.84
C PHE A 293 13.14 -6.31 9.68
N ALA A 294 14.31 -6.15 9.07
CA ALA A 294 14.43 -5.67 7.69
C ALA A 294 14.87 -6.83 6.78
N ARG A 295 14.32 -6.87 5.57
CA ARG A 295 14.57 -7.85 4.51
C ARG A 295 14.84 -7.11 3.22
N VAL A 296 15.87 -7.54 2.49
CA VAL A 296 16.20 -7.04 1.15
C VAL A 296 16.42 -8.19 0.20
N HIS A 297 15.87 -8.06 -1.01
CA HIS A 297 16.07 -8.96 -2.13
C HIS A 297 16.99 -8.28 -3.14
N VAL A 298 18.08 -8.95 -3.51
CA VAL A 298 18.97 -8.49 -4.59
C VAL A 298 18.96 -9.49 -5.73
N LYS A 299 19.14 -9.02 -6.97
CA LYS A 299 19.29 -9.91 -8.12
C LYS A 299 20.52 -10.79 -7.92
N LYS A 300 20.36 -12.10 -8.09
CA LYS A 300 21.41 -13.09 -7.81
C LYS A 300 22.69 -12.77 -8.55
N GLY A 301 23.81 -12.80 -7.82
CA GLY A 301 25.13 -12.49 -8.36
C GLY A 301 25.44 -11.00 -8.59
N THR A 302 24.55 -10.09 -8.19
CA THR A 302 24.78 -8.64 -8.23
C THR A 302 24.50 -8.00 -6.86
N ASP A 303 24.61 -6.67 -6.78
CA ASP A 303 24.15 -5.88 -5.64
C ASP A 303 22.85 -5.10 -5.96
N GLN A 304 22.22 -5.36 -7.10
CA GLN A 304 21.02 -4.65 -7.54
C GLN A 304 19.83 -5.03 -6.66
N ILE A 305 19.29 -4.06 -5.92
CA ILE A 305 18.10 -4.23 -5.09
C ILE A 305 16.86 -4.36 -6.00
N VAL A 306 16.04 -5.38 -5.76
CA VAL A 306 14.79 -5.63 -6.49
C VAL A 306 13.54 -5.52 -5.61
N GLY A 307 13.71 -5.59 -4.29
CA GLY A 307 12.67 -5.29 -3.32
C GLY A 307 13.16 -5.35 -1.89
N ALA A 308 12.38 -4.78 -0.96
CA ALA A 308 12.68 -4.79 0.46
C ALA A 308 11.39 -4.69 1.29
N THR A 309 11.41 -5.32 2.46
CA THR A 309 10.34 -5.27 3.47
C THR A 309 10.96 -4.88 4.81
N ILE A 310 10.33 -3.99 5.55
CA ILE A 310 10.69 -3.63 6.92
C ILE A 310 9.45 -3.83 7.80
N VAL A 311 9.62 -4.52 8.92
CA VAL A 311 8.63 -4.63 10.00
C VAL A 311 9.26 -4.03 11.24
N ALA A 312 8.78 -2.86 11.67
CA ALA A 312 9.35 -2.07 12.77
C ALA A 312 8.37 -0.94 13.19
N ALA A 313 8.60 -0.28 14.32
CA ALA A 313 7.76 0.84 14.78
C ALA A 313 7.76 2.08 13.84
N HIS A 314 8.80 2.24 13.02
CA HIS A 314 8.98 3.36 12.08
C HIS A 314 9.29 2.88 10.65
N ALA A 315 8.72 1.75 10.24
CA ALA A 315 9.03 1.12 8.97
C ALA A 315 8.72 2.02 7.76
N GLY A 316 7.64 2.79 7.81
CA GLY A 316 7.21 3.72 6.76
C GLY A 316 8.21 4.84 6.50
N ASP A 317 8.88 5.33 7.53
CA ASP A 317 9.97 6.31 7.37
C ASP A 317 11.25 5.62 6.86
N MET A 318 11.57 4.44 7.40
CA MET A 318 12.79 3.69 7.10
C MET A 318 12.85 3.16 5.66
N ILE A 319 11.72 2.73 5.07
CA ILE A 319 11.68 2.14 3.71
C ILE A 319 12.14 3.11 2.61
N SER A 320 12.13 4.41 2.90
CA SER A 320 12.55 5.46 1.97
C SER A 320 14.01 5.33 1.52
N GLU A 321 14.90 4.79 2.36
CA GLU A 321 16.31 4.57 1.96
C GLU A 321 16.42 3.53 0.83
N TYR A 322 15.73 2.39 0.95
CA TYR A 322 15.68 1.39 -0.14
C TYR A 322 14.97 1.95 -1.37
N THR A 323 13.89 2.71 -1.18
CA THR A 323 13.14 3.34 -2.27
C THR A 323 14.04 4.29 -3.07
N LEU A 324 14.79 5.15 -2.39
CA LEU A 324 15.74 6.07 -3.02
C LEU A 324 16.87 5.32 -3.71
N ALA A 325 17.43 4.29 -3.06
CA ALA A 325 18.49 3.47 -3.65
C ALA A 325 18.01 2.80 -4.96
N MET A 326 16.84 2.16 -4.94
CA MET A 326 16.23 1.56 -6.13
C MET A 326 15.95 2.61 -7.22
N LYS A 327 15.40 3.77 -6.86
CA LYS A 327 15.12 4.86 -7.82
C LYS A 327 16.40 5.41 -8.46
N GLY A 328 17.49 5.50 -7.70
CA GLY A 328 18.80 5.94 -8.16
C GLY A 328 19.63 4.86 -8.87
N GLY A 329 19.14 3.61 -8.95
CA GLY A 329 19.92 2.49 -9.47
C GLY A 329 21.14 2.13 -8.61
N LEU A 330 21.10 2.49 -7.32
CA LEU A 330 22.15 2.22 -6.35
C LEU A 330 22.00 0.80 -5.80
N GLY A 331 23.09 0.03 -5.83
CA GLY A 331 23.13 -1.30 -5.26
C GLY A 331 23.36 -1.32 -3.74
N LEU A 332 23.22 -2.50 -3.15
CA LEU A 332 23.35 -2.73 -1.71
C LEU A 332 24.76 -2.41 -1.18
N ASN A 333 25.79 -2.39 -2.05
CA ASN A 333 27.13 -1.92 -1.70
C ASN A 333 27.17 -0.43 -1.32
N THR A 334 26.34 0.39 -1.96
CA THR A 334 26.22 1.82 -1.64
C THR A 334 25.67 2.00 -0.24
N ILE A 335 24.63 1.25 0.13
CA ILE A 335 24.09 1.23 1.50
C ILE A 335 25.16 0.75 2.50
N ALA A 336 25.86 -0.35 2.21
CA ALA A 336 26.90 -0.88 3.09
C ALA A 336 28.09 0.08 3.31
N SER A 337 28.43 0.88 2.30
CA SER A 337 29.52 1.86 2.37
C SER A 337 29.10 3.22 2.96
N THR A 338 27.80 3.45 3.12
CA THR A 338 27.25 4.68 3.69
C THR A 338 27.42 4.69 5.21
N ILE A 339 27.78 5.86 5.75
CA ILE A 339 27.83 6.09 7.20
C ILE A 339 26.40 6.34 7.66
N HIS A 340 25.92 5.47 8.54
CA HIS A 340 24.60 5.56 9.16
C HIS A 340 24.77 6.17 10.56
N PRO A 341 23.93 7.12 10.97
CA PRO A 341 23.92 7.62 12.34
C PRO A 341 23.67 6.51 13.36
N TYR A 342 24.41 6.54 14.47
CA TYR A 342 24.28 5.59 15.58
C TYR A 342 24.02 6.33 16.90
N PRO A 343 23.11 5.85 17.76
CA PRO A 343 22.21 4.71 17.56
C PRO A 343 20.90 5.13 16.85
N THR A 344 20.45 4.38 15.83
CA THR A 344 19.14 4.55 15.18
C THR A 344 18.53 3.20 14.83
N GLN A 345 17.20 3.07 14.79
CA GLN A 345 16.55 1.83 14.34
C GLN A 345 16.82 1.56 12.84
N ALA A 346 16.99 2.63 12.05
CA ALA A 346 17.39 2.58 10.64
C ALA A 346 18.69 1.80 10.39
N GLU A 347 19.55 1.62 11.41
CA GLU A 347 20.77 0.80 11.29
C GLU A 347 20.49 -0.64 10.82
N VAL A 348 19.28 -1.18 11.06
CA VAL A 348 18.86 -2.49 10.52
C VAL A 348 19.08 -2.60 9.01
N ILE A 349 18.88 -1.51 8.26
CA ILE A 349 19.07 -1.43 6.80
C ILE A 349 20.55 -1.70 6.48
N LYS A 350 21.47 -1.04 7.19
CA LYS A 350 22.91 -1.31 7.06
C LYS A 350 23.28 -2.72 7.49
N LYS A 351 22.60 -3.31 8.49
CA LYS A 351 22.86 -4.69 8.91
C LYS A 351 22.51 -5.70 7.81
N THR A 352 21.40 -5.53 7.09
CA THR A 352 21.09 -6.36 5.92
C THR A 352 22.14 -6.22 4.81
N ALA A 353 22.61 -4.99 4.56
CA ALA A 353 23.65 -4.73 3.56
C ALA A 353 24.99 -5.36 3.97
N ASN A 354 25.32 -5.37 5.26
CA ASN A 354 26.47 -6.06 5.80
C ASN A 354 26.33 -7.59 5.70
N ALA A 355 25.13 -8.14 5.88
CA ALA A 355 24.87 -9.57 5.68
C ALA A 355 25.16 -9.98 4.22
N TRP A 356 24.70 -9.18 3.25
CA TRP A 356 25.10 -9.35 1.84
C TRP A 356 26.61 -9.21 1.65
N ARG A 357 27.25 -8.16 2.20
CA ARG A 357 28.69 -7.94 2.02
C ARG A 357 29.53 -9.13 2.51
N LYS A 358 29.10 -9.81 3.58
CA LYS A 358 29.77 -11.02 4.09
C LYS A 358 29.79 -12.17 3.07
N THR A 359 28.80 -12.29 2.18
CA THR A 359 28.76 -13.33 1.15
C THR A 359 29.68 -13.01 -0.04
N THR A 360 29.98 -11.73 -0.29
CA THR A 360 30.91 -11.31 -1.37
C THR A 360 32.38 -11.70 -1.12
N LEU A 361 32.72 -12.00 0.14
CA LEU A 361 34.02 -12.52 0.57
C LEU A 361 34.09 -14.04 0.37
N SER A 362 34.39 -14.47 -0.86
CA SER A 362 34.58 -15.89 -1.16
C SER A 362 35.70 -16.53 -0.33
N ASP A 363 35.63 -17.84 -0.10
CA ASP A 363 36.68 -18.56 0.65
C ASP A 363 38.06 -18.44 0.01
N SER A 364 38.12 -18.34 -1.33
CA SER A 364 39.36 -18.07 -2.05
C SER A 364 39.93 -16.68 -1.71
N LYS A 365 39.08 -15.65 -1.64
CA LYS A 365 39.48 -14.31 -1.19
C LYS A 365 39.91 -14.32 0.27
N LYS A 366 39.17 -15.00 1.15
CA LYS A 366 39.53 -15.15 2.57
C LYS A 366 40.89 -15.84 2.73
N ARG A 367 41.15 -16.93 1.99
CA ARG A 367 42.44 -17.65 2.00
C ARG A 367 43.57 -16.76 1.48
N PHE A 368 43.35 -16.02 0.40
CA PHE A 368 44.34 -15.08 -0.13
C PHE A 368 44.65 -13.97 0.88
N LEU A 369 43.63 -13.30 1.43
CA LEU A 369 43.79 -12.26 2.45
C LEU A 369 44.47 -12.79 3.70
N SER A 370 44.13 -14.01 4.15
CA SER A 370 44.77 -14.65 5.29
C SER A 370 46.27 -14.90 5.04
N LYS A 371 46.63 -15.38 3.84
CA LYS A 371 48.04 -15.54 3.44
C LYS A 371 48.77 -14.21 3.36
N LEU A 372 48.13 -13.18 2.79
CA LEU A 372 48.70 -11.84 2.70
C LEU A 372 48.94 -11.25 4.10
N PHE A 373 47.95 -11.30 4.99
CA PHE A 373 48.08 -10.80 6.35
C PHE A 373 49.11 -11.57 7.18
N ALA A 374 49.25 -12.88 6.94
CA ALA A 374 50.30 -13.68 7.56
C ALA A 374 51.70 -13.34 7.01
N TRP A 375 51.83 -12.90 5.76
CA TRP A 375 53.09 -12.45 5.17
C TRP A 375 53.48 -11.03 5.59
N THR A 376 52.50 -10.16 5.85
CA THR A 376 52.74 -8.78 6.33
C THR A 376 52.96 -8.68 7.85
N ARG A 377 52.76 -9.79 8.58
CA ARG A 377 53.14 -9.93 9.99
C ARG A 377 54.56 -10.45 10.08
#